data_AF-E6KR16-F1
#
_entry.id   AF-E6KR16-F1
#
_cell.length_a   1.000
_cell.length_b   1.000
_cell.length_c   1.000
_cell.angle_alpha   90.00
_cell.angle_beta   90.00
_cell.angle_gamma   90.00
#
_symmetry.space_group_name_H-M   'P 1'
#
loop_
_entity.id
_entity.type
_entity.pdbx_description
1 polymer ?
#
loop_
_entity_poly.entity_id
_entity_poly.type
_entity_poly.pdbx_seq_one_letter_code
_entity_poly.pdbx_strand_id
1 'polypeptide(L)'
;MTQMVTKTELYALDLSSFTATIESLDEQLRANQEKLDDIAHAKEIISSNLQGQSAQAMISKLDTLEQRINTHMTAIQQTQAALTTYRTNKQQLQRNVIDYVDSVELDGFAVSNLWIIRPSDTMLAVLSPVYIGARFISAAIMQKRLTALVETFDRYDLQAALDSGSDVQPYTTSGGFSTIEPDRTIHWDNDFPHGSKAGEDTPEDHYNWWKWKAMLEIGARGIKNIPDAADFYAHFRDNTGTPMTFDYERAYEEDAGVRNRVNARVNDSLQAANEAVTAGMTETTLYSPATSEGPYPSTENWRKTIGGHTNYTTTNVQVSGDTVTATVTVHARDRYNFDRGKADVDSGTPDAVNGRFEELGWAQSFDTSGSLTQTYTWKVGEQPPTLPTDTTENESGRRIGGRNR
;
A
#
# COMPACT_ATOMS: atom_id res chain seq x y z
N MET A 1 15.86 5.31 -0.48
CA MET A 1 15.40 4.57 0.70
C MET A 1 15.58 5.46 1.90
N THR A 2 14.47 5.95 2.47
CA THR A 2 14.52 6.48 3.84
C THR A 2 14.82 5.28 4.74
N GLN A 3 15.88 5.35 5.52
CA GLN A 3 16.25 4.27 6.43
C GLN A 3 15.13 4.13 7.47
N MET A 4 14.58 2.92 7.64
CA MET A 4 13.62 2.65 8.73
C MET A 4 14.26 2.96 10.08
N VAL A 5 13.46 3.45 11.03
CA VAL A 5 13.91 3.64 12.42
C VAL A 5 14.49 2.34 12.97
N THR A 6 15.51 2.38 13.81
CA THR A 6 16.04 1.17 14.48
C THR A 6 15.31 0.87 15.78
N LYS A 7 15.46 -0.35 16.33
CA LYS A 7 14.91 -0.70 17.66
C LYS A 7 15.36 0.27 18.74
N THR A 8 16.64 0.61 18.75
CA THR A 8 17.22 1.55 19.72
C THR A 8 16.62 2.95 19.58
N GLU A 9 16.50 3.47 18.36
CA GLU A 9 15.92 4.79 18.11
C GLU A 9 14.44 4.85 18.50
N LEU A 10 13.66 3.81 18.16
CA LEU A 10 12.23 3.75 18.51
C LEU A 10 12.02 3.71 20.03
N TYR A 11 12.86 2.97 20.76
CA TYR A 11 12.77 2.91 22.23
C TYR A 11 13.23 4.22 22.90
N ALA A 12 14.11 4.97 22.25
CA ALA A 12 14.60 6.26 22.74
C ALA A 12 13.72 7.45 22.34
N LEU A 13 12.69 7.25 21.49
CA LEU A 13 11.83 8.33 21.03
C LEU A 13 11.15 9.02 22.21
N ASP A 14 11.41 10.32 22.33
CA ASP A 14 10.78 11.23 23.27
C ASP A 14 9.93 12.26 22.53
N LEU A 15 8.66 12.38 22.94
CA LEU A 15 7.68 13.31 22.37
C LEU A 15 7.33 14.45 23.36
N SER A 16 8.14 14.65 24.40
CA SER A 16 7.97 15.70 25.42
C SER A 16 7.98 17.13 24.84
N SER A 17 8.73 17.36 23.75
CA SER A 17 8.79 18.66 23.05
C SER A 17 7.42 19.12 22.52
N PHE A 18 6.57 18.19 22.10
CA PHE A 18 5.19 18.48 21.68
C PHE A 18 4.33 18.96 22.86
N THR A 19 4.53 18.38 24.04
CA THR A 19 3.84 18.82 25.26
C THR A 19 4.21 20.25 25.63
N ALA A 20 5.51 20.57 25.63
CA ALA A 20 5.99 21.93 25.90
C ALA A 20 5.45 22.96 24.89
N THR A 21 5.30 22.55 23.62
CA THR A 21 4.73 23.41 22.57
C THR A 21 3.24 23.65 22.80
N ILE A 22 2.47 22.62 23.16
CA ILE A 22 1.04 22.76 23.49
C ILE A 22 0.83 23.69 24.68
N GLU A 23 1.66 23.58 25.73
CA GLU A 23 1.64 24.47 26.90
C GLU A 23 1.94 25.93 26.52
N SER A 24 2.91 26.16 25.63
CA SER A 24 3.20 27.52 25.13
C SER A 24 2.03 28.10 24.33
N LEU A 25 1.32 27.28 23.55
CA LEU A 25 0.12 27.71 22.83
C LEU A 25 -1.06 28.04 23.78
N ASP A 26 -1.20 27.31 24.90
CA ASP A 26 -2.20 27.62 25.94
C ASP A 26 -1.93 28.99 26.58
N GLU A 27 -0.67 29.33 26.83
CA GLU A 27 -0.29 30.66 27.33
C GLU A 27 -0.67 31.76 26.33
N GLN A 28 -0.46 31.54 25.03
CA GLN A 28 -0.86 32.49 23.99
C GLN A 28 -2.39 32.69 23.92
N LEU A 29 -3.17 31.62 24.13
CA LEU A 29 -4.64 31.73 24.20
C LEU A 29 -5.09 32.59 25.38
N ARG A 30 -4.50 32.40 26.57
CA ARG A 30 -4.80 33.22 27.75
C ARG A 30 -4.46 34.69 27.51
N ALA A 31 -3.29 34.97 26.96
CA ALA A 31 -2.88 36.34 26.65
C ALA A 31 -3.77 37.02 25.59
N ASN A 32 -4.32 36.26 24.64
CA ASN A 32 -5.27 36.78 23.67
C ASN A 32 -6.66 37.04 24.27
N GLN A 33 -7.09 36.19 25.22
CA GLN A 33 -8.32 36.43 25.98
C GLN A 33 -8.24 37.73 26.78
N GLU A 34 -7.12 37.98 27.47
CA GLU A 34 -6.90 39.23 28.19
C GLU A 34 -7.00 40.46 27.26
N LYS A 35 -6.47 40.37 26.04
CA LYS A 35 -6.61 41.45 25.04
C LYS A 35 -8.05 41.67 24.58
N LEU A 36 -8.85 40.61 24.49
CA LEU A 36 -10.28 40.73 24.17
C LEU A 36 -11.02 41.46 25.29
N ASP A 37 -10.70 41.14 26.54
CA ASP A 37 -11.28 41.79 27.71
C ASP A 37 -10.91 43.29 27.75
N ASP A 38 -9.65 43.63 27.45
CA ASP A 38 -9.18 45.02 27.30
C ASP A 38 -9.92 45.78 26.19
N ILE A 39 -10.14 45.13 25.04
CA ILE A 39 -10.89 45.71 23.91
C ILE A 39 -12.36 45.95 24.31
N ALA A 40 -12.98 44.98 24.99
CA ALA A 40 -14.35 45.11 25.48
C ALA A 40 -14.48 46.31 26.43
N HIS A 41 -13.55 46.46 27.37
CA HIS A 41 -13.52 47.60 28.29
C HIS A 41 -13.32 48.94 27.55
N ALA A 42 -12.44 48.99 26.55
CA ALA A 42 -12.26 50.19 25.74
C ALA A 42 -13.54 50.61 24.98
N LYS A 43 -14.30 49.64 24.47
CA LYS A 43 -15.61 49.90 23.83
C LYS A 43 -16.62 50.49 24.82
N GLU A 44 -16.65 49.99 26.06
CA GLU A 44 -17.51 50.49 27.12
C GLU A 44 -17.19 51.95 27.48
N ILE A 45 -15.90 52.27 27.64
CA ILE A 45 -15.44 53.65 27.92
C ILE A 45 -15.87 54.60 26.78
N ILE A 46 -15.63 54.21 25.51
CA ILE A 46 -16.00 55.05 24.36
C ILE A 46 -17.51 55.27 24.31
N SER A 47 -18.30 54.20 24.50
CA SER A 47 -19.76 54.27 24.47
C SER A 47 -20.34 55.14 25.58
N SER A 48 -19.65 55.20 26.73
CA SER A 48 -20.09 55.98 27.90
C SER A 48 -19.71 57.47 27.81
N ASN A 49 -18.64 57.83 27.07
CA ASN A 49 -18.07 59.18 27.08
C ASN A 49 -18.15 59.92 25.73
N LEU A 50 -18.40 59.23 24.63
CA LEU A 50 -18.44 59.79 23.28
C LEU A 50 -19.73 59.39 22.55
N GLN A 51 -20.28 60.31 21.77
CA GLN A 51 -21.47 60.08 20.95
C GLN A 51 -21.23 60.49 19.49
N GLY A 52 -22.09 60.01 18.61
CA GLY A 52 -22.07 60.35 17.18
C GLY A 52 -21.10 59.51 16.35
N GLN A 53 -20.88 59.95 15.11
CA GLN A 53 -20.18 59.15 14.08
C GLN A 53 -18.74 58.79 14.46
N SER A 54 -18.03 59.65 15.20
CA SER A 54 -16.66 59.37 15.66
C SER A 54 -16.61 58.21 16.64
N ALA A 55 -17.56 58.13 17.59
CA ALA A 55 -17.65 57.01 18.53
C ALA A 55 -17.89 55.69 17.77
N GLN A 56 -18.83 55.69 16.83
CA GLN A 56 -19.15 54.53 16.01
C GLN A 56 -17.94 54.06 15.18
N ALA A 57 -17.19 54.99 14.58
CA ALA A 57 -16.00 54.66 13.79
C ALA A 57 -14.88 54.04 14.66
N MET A 58 -14.71 54.51 15.89
CA MET A 58 -13.73 53.94 16.83
C MET A 58 -14.14 52.54 17.30
N ILE A 59 -15.42 52.34 17.65
CA ILE A 59 -15.95 51.03 18.03
C ILE A 59 -15.79 50.02 16.88
N SER A 60 -16.11 50.42 15.65
CA SER A 60 -15.96 49.55 14.47
C SER A 60 -14.51 49.09 14.23
N LYS A 61 -13.51 49.94 14.54
CA LYS A 61 -12.10 49.54 14.49
C LYS A 61 -11.76 48.51 15.57
N LEU A 62 -12.31 48.67 16.77
CA LEU A 62 -12.15 47.72 17.87
C LEU A 62 -12.87 46.39 17.57
N ASP A 63 -14.05 46.41 16.93
CA ASP A 63 -14.73 45.20 16.43
C ASP A 63 -13.85 44.44 15.43
N THR A 64 -13.19 45.17 14.52
CA THR A 64 -12.27 44.56 13.55
C THR A 64 -11.06 43.92 14.25
N LEU A 65 -10.54 44.54 15.31
CA LEU A 65 -9.41 43.99 16.08
C LEU A 65 -9.82 42.74 16.86
N GLU A 66 -10.98 42.79 17.52
CA GLU A 66 -11.59 41.63 18.20
C GLU A 66 -11.77 40.45 17.23
N GLN A 67 -12.32 40.70 16.04
CA GLN A 67 -12.51 39.65 15.04
C GLN A 67 -11.17 38.99 14.64
N ARG A 68 -10.10 39.78 14.45
CA ARG A 68 -8.77 39.26 14.13
C ARG A 68 -8.19 38.41 15.25
N ILE A 69 -8.38 38.83 16.51
CA ILE A 69 -7.92 38.06 17.68
C ILE A 69 -8.69 36.74 17.78
N ASN A 70 -10.02 36.75 17.59
CA ASN A 70 -10.84 35.54 17.58
C ASN A 70 -10.39 34.55 16.48
N THR A 71 -10.10 35.03 15.27
CA THR A 71 -9.55 34.18 14.20
C THR A 71 -8.19 33.60 14.58
N HIS A 72 -7.30 34.39 15.19
CA HIS A 72 -6.00 33.91 15.65
C HIS A 72 -6.12 32.85 16.76
N MET A 73 -7.00 33.06 17.74
CA MET A 73 -7.29 32.07 18.79
C MET A 73 -7.81 30.76 18.20
N THR A 74 -8.70 30.83 17.20
CA THR A 74 -9.20 29.64 16.48
C THR A 74 -8.05 28.86 15.82
N ALA A 75 -7.12 29.55 15.15
CA ALA A 75 -5.96 28.91 14.52
C ALA A 75 -5.01 28.26 15.55
N ILE A 76 -4.81 28.90 16.71
CA ILE A 76 -4.02 28.32 17.81
C ILE A 76 -4.69 27.03 18.32
N GLN A 77 -6.00 27.06 18.56
CA GLN A 77 -6.75 25.88 19.03
C GLN A 77 -6.69 24.72 18.04
N GLN A 78 -6.83 25.00 16.74
CA GLN A 78 -6.68 23.99 15.68
C GLN A 78 -5.28 23.38 15.68
N THR A 79 -4.24 24.21 15.86
CA THR A 79 -2.85 23.74 15.96
C THR A 79 -2.64 22.85 17.19
N GLN A 80 -3.19 23.23 18.35
CA GLN A 80 -3.10 22.41 19.56
C GLN A 80 -3.78 21.06 19.41
N ALA A 81 -4.96 21.03 18.77
CA ALA A 81 -5.65 19.78 18.47
C ALA A 81 -4.79 18.87 17.58
N ALA A 82 -4.23 19.40 16.50
CA ALA A 82 -3.35 18.66 15.60
C ALA A 82 -2.11 18.09 16.30
N LEU A 83 -1.39 18.91 17.09
CA LEU A 83 -0.22 18.46 17.85
C LEU A 83 -0.59 17.38 18.88
N THR A 84 -1.75 17.52 19.53
CA THR A 84 -2.25 16.54 20.50
C THR A 84 -2.56 15.21 19.84
N THR A 85 -3.28 15.23 18.71
CA THR A 85 -3.58 14.03 17.91
C THR A 85 -2.29 13.36 17.45
N TYR A 86 -1.39 14.11 16.81
CA TYR A 86 -0.11 13.57 16.31
C TYR A 86 0.68 12.89 17.43
N ARG A 87 0.88 13.58 18.56
CA ARG A 87 1.62 13.04 19.72
C ARG A 87 0.96 11.76 20.23
N THR A 88 -0.36 11.78 20.44
CA THR A 88 -1.10 10.64 20.99
C THR A 88 -1.00 9.42 20.10
N ASN A 89 -1.18 9.60 18.79
CA ASN A 89 -1.10 8.55 17.80
C ASN A 89 0.33 8.00 17.66
N LYS A 90 1.35 8.87 17.60
CA LYS A 90 2.75 8.45 17.52
C LYS A 90 3.18 7.67 18.76
N GLN A 91 2.77 8.10 19.96
CA GLN A 91 3.00 7.36 21.21
C GLN A 91 2.30 6.00 21.20
N GLN A 92 1.07 5.92 20.68
CA GLN A 92 0.35 4.64 20.60
C GLN A 92 1.04 3.69 19.61
N LEU A 93 1.48 4.18 18.46
CA LEU A 93 2.23 3.39 17.47
C LEU A 93 3.55 2.86 18.04
N GLN A 94 4.28 3.72 18.77
CA GLN A 94 5.48 3.30 19.50
C GLN A 94 5.18 2.15 20.46
N ARG A 95 4.14 2.30 21.30
CA ARG A 95 3.71 1.24 22.24
C ARG A 95 3.31 -0.03 21.52
N ASN A 96 2.55 0.04 20.44
CA ASN A 96 2.15 -1.15 19.67
C ASN A 96 3.35 -1.95 19.16
N VAL A 97 4.42 -1.27 18.71
CA VAL A 97 5.67 -1.94 18.31
C VAL A 97 6.35 -2.57 19.51
N ILE A 98 6.51 -1.84 20.62
CA ILE A 98 7.19 -2.33 21.83
C ILE A 98 6.44 -3.53 22.42
N ASP A 99 5.13 -3.43 22.63
CA ASP A 99 4.30 -4.49 23.18
C ASP A 99 4.36 -5.76 22.31
N TYR A 100 4.41 -5.59 20.97
CA TYR A 100 4.57 -6.72 20.07
C TYR A 100 5.95 -7.36 20.18
N VAL A 101 7.02 -6.57 20.22
CA VAL A 101 8.39 -7.08 20.43
C VAL A 101 8.51 -7.82 21.76
N ASP A 102 7.96 -7.26 22.83
CA ASP A 102 7.95 -7.90 24.15
C ASP A 102 7.23 -9.25 24.09
N SER A 103 6.08 -9.33 23.40
CA SER A 103 5.38 -10.60 23.21
C SER A 103 6.19 -11.63 22.42
N VAL A 104 6.88 -11.20 21.36
CA VAL A 104 7.74 -12.07 20.52
C VAL A 104 8.95 -12.58 21.31
N GLU A 105 9.57 -11.72 22.12
CA GLU A 105 10.72 -12.08 22.95
C GLU A 105 10.32 -13.00 24.11
N LEU A 106 9.13 -12.80 24.69
CA LEU A 106 8.53 -13.72 25.66
C LEU A 106 8.25 -15.11 25.07
N ASP A 107 7.89 -15.20 23.79
CA ASP A 107 7.72 -16.47 23.07
C ASP A 107 9.06 -17.16 22.73
N GLY A 108 10.19 -16.58 23.15
CA GLY A 108 11.53 -17.15 23.02
C GLY A 108 12.22 -16.84 21.69
N PHE A 109 11.74 -15.85 20.95
CA PHE A 109 12.43 -15.31 19.79
C PHE A 109 13.33 -14.14 20.19
N ALA A 110 14.21 -13.72 19.28
CA ALA A 110 15.03 -12.53 19.43
C ALA A 110 14.68 -11.54 18.32
N VAL A 111 14.56 -10.25 18.66
CA VAL A 111 14.36 -9.16 17.71
C VAL A 111 15.63 -8.30 17.63
N SER A 112 16.22 -8.25 16.45
CA SER A 112 17.45 -7.47 16.22
C SER A 112 17.19 -5.96 16.19
N ASN A 113 18.27 -5.16 16.23
CA ASN A 113 18.17 -3.71 16.07
C ASN A 113 17.64 -3.26 14.69
N LEU A 114 17.66 -4.17 13.71
CA LEU A 114 17.14 -3.99 12.36
C LEU A 114 15.79 -4.70 12.17
N TRP A 115 15.06 -4.96 13.26
CA TRP A 115 13.73 -5.56 13.27
C TRP A 115 13.64 -6.96 12.65
N ILE A 116 14.74 -7.73 12.70
CA ILE A 116 14.75 -9.11 12.21
C ILE A 116 14.38 -10.03 13.36
N ILE A 117 13.32 -10.81 13.19
CA ILE A 117 12.90 -11.86 14.12
C ILE A 117 13.61 -13.17 13.78
N ARG A 118 14.23 -13.80 14.78
CA ARG A 118 14.80 -15.14 14.67
C ARG A 118 14.55 -15.95 15.95
N PRO A 119 14.53 -17.29 15.89
CA PRO A 119 14.62 -18.09 17.10
C PRO A 119 15.85 -17.65 17.93
N SER A 120 15.67 -17.43 19.23
CA SER A 120 16.78 -17.05 20.11
C SER A 120 17.78 -18.20 20.27
N ASP A 121 19.01 -17.89 20.66
CA ASP A 121 20.03 -18.91 20.94
C ASP A 121 19.58 -19.86 22.06
N THR A 122 18.87 -19.33 23.07
CA THR A 122 18.30 -20.13 24.17
C THR A 122 17.21 -21.07 23.68
N MET A 123 16.33 -20.61 22.79
CA MET A 123 15.33 -21.46 22.13
C MET A 123 16.01 -22.55 21.28
N LEU A 124 16.99 -22.18 20.44
CA LEU A 124 17.68 -23.13 19.57
C LEU A 124 18.44 -24.20 20.36
N ALA A 125 19.02 -23.84 21.52
CA ALA A 125 19.76 -24.76 22.36
C ALA A 125 18.90 -25.89 22.96
N VAL A 126 17.59 -25.68 23.12
CA VAL A 126 16.66 -26.65 23.73
C VAL A 126 15.78 -27.38 22.72
N LEU A 127 15.78 -26.95 21.45
CA LEU A 127 14.97 -27.56 20.40
C LEU A 127 15.65 -28.79 19.79
N SER A 128 14.86 -29.84 19.59
CA SER A 128 15.28 -30.95 18.73
C SER A 128 15.45 -30.47 17.28
N PRO A 129 16.46 -30.98 16.53
CA PRO A 129 16.72 -30.59 15.14
C PRO A 129 15.49 -30.63 14.22
N VAL A 130 14.56 -31.56 14.45
CA VAL A 130 13.33 -31.72 13.65
C VAL A 130 12.38 -30.51 13.76
N TYR A 131 12.45 -29.74 14.85
CA TYR A 131 11.55 -28.60 15.09
C TYR A 131 12.17 -27.24 14.75
N ILE A 132 13.46 -27.20 14.39
CA ILE A 132 14.15 -25.94 14.09
C ILE A 132 13.48 -25.23 12.91
N GLY A 133 13.23 -25.95 11.81
CA GLY A 133 12.60 -25.38 10.61
C GLY A 133 11.23 -24.77 10.89
N ALA A 134 10.41 -25.43 11.72
CA ALA A 134 9.08 -24.94 12.09
C ALA A 134 9.15 -23.57 12.81
N ARG A 135 10.17 -23.34 13.65
CA ARG A 135 10.33 -22.06 14.35
C ARG A 135 10.79 -20.94 13.43
N PHE A 136 11.61 -21.24 12.42
CA PHE A 136 11.93 -20.25 11.39
C PHE A 136 10.70 -19.86 10.56
N ILE A 137 9.78 -20.81 10.29
CA ILE A 137 8.49 -20.51 9.67
C ILE A 137 7.64 -19.61 10.57
N SER A 138 7.54 -19.91 11.86
CA SER A 138 6.86 -19.03 12.82
C SER A 138 7.46 -17.62 12.87
N ALA A 139 8.79 -17.50 12.87
CA ALA A 139 9.49 -16.22 12.82
C ALA A 139 9.12 -15.42 11.56
N ALA A 140 9.05 -16.06 10.40
CA ALA A 140 8.66 -15.42 9.14
C ALA A 140 7.21 -14.89 9.17
N ILE A 141 6.30 -15.60 9.83
CA ILE A 141 4.91 -15.15 10.01
C ILE A 141 4.87 -13.91 10.92
N MET A 142 5.57 -13.95 12.06
CA MET A 142 5.64 -12.80 12.98
C MET A 142 6.34 -11.59 12.35
N GLN A 143 7.34 -11.84 11.49
CA GLN A 143 8.09 -10.80 10.79
C GLN A 143 7.15 -9.91 9.97
N LYS A 144 6.14 -10.49 9.30
CA LYS A 144 5.16 -9.73 8.50
C LYS A 144 4.46 -8.68 9.35
N ARG A 145 4.02 -9.04 10.56
CA ARG A 145 3.35 -8.12 11.49
C ARG A 145 4.30 -7.08 12.07
N LEU A 146 5.51 -7.47 12.48
CA LEU A 146 6.49 -6.52 13.02
C LEU A 146 6.86 -5.46 11.96
N THR A 147 7.14 -5.89 10.74
CA THR A 147 7.46 -4.99 9.62
C THR A 147 6.32 -4.00 9.39
N ALA A 148 5.07 -4.46 9.36
CA ALA A 148 3.92 -3.56 9.19
C ALA A 148 3.75 -2.54 10.33
N LEU A 149 3.97 -2.96 11.58
CA LEU A 149 3.91 -2.06 12.75
C LEU A 149 4.99 -0.97 12.68
N VAL A 150 6.22 -1.35 12.35
CA VAL A 150 7.36 -0.42 12.22
C VAL A 150 7.16 0.53 11.03
N GLU A 151 6.75 0.01 9.88
CA GLU A 151 6.47 0.84 8.70
C GLU A 151 5.32 1.83 8.95
N THR A 152 4.27 1.39 9.66
CA THR A 152 3.16 2.26 10.06
C THR A 152 3.66 3.38 10.97
N PHE A 153 4.50 3.05 11.95
CA PHE A 153 5.13 4.04 12.82
C PHE A 153 5.97 5.06 12.02
N ASP A 154 6.84 4.60 11.13
CA ASP A 154 7.72 5.47 10.34
C ASP A 154 6.94 6.36 9.36
N ARG A 155 5.93 5.80 8.69
CA ARG A 155 5.16 6.50 7.67
C ARG A 155 4.11 7.44 8.25
N TYR A 156 3.77 7.30 9.53
CA TYR A 156 2.81 8.19 10.17
C TYR A 156 3.21 9.67 10.03
N ASP A 157 4.50 9.99 10.03
CA ASP A 157 4.98 11.38 9.91
C ASP A 157 4.70 12.00 8.53
N LEU A 158 4.56 11.17 7.50
CA LEU A 158 4.27 11.61 6.13
C LEU A 158 2.77 11.75 5.87
N GLN A 159 1.94 11.06 6.64
CA GLN A 159 0.49 10.94 6.42
C GLN A 159 -0.35 11.63 7.48
N ALA A 160 0.24 12.00 8.62
CA ALA A 160 -0.45 12.76 9.65
C ALA A 160 -0.84 14.15 9.07
N ALA A 161 -2.11 14.29 8.72
CA ALA A 161 -2.67 15.58 8.36
C ALA A 161 -2.67 16.46 9.61
N LEU A 162 -1.81 17.48 9.65
CA LEU A 162 -1.83 18.48 10.73
C LEU A 162 -3.00 19.48 10.57
N ASP A 163 -3.70 19.49 9.41
CA ASP A 163 -4.64 20.57 9.05
C ASP A 163 -6.11 20.17 8.84
N SER A 164 -6.55 18.91 8.97
CA SER A 164 -7.96 18.59 8.62
C SER A 164 -8.52 17.30 9.20
N GLY A 165 -9.30 17.42 10.29
CA GLY A 165 -10.68 16.93 10.45
C GLY A 165 -11.05 15.44 10.33
N SER A 166 -10.19 14.56 9.82
CA SER A 166 -10.41 13.12 9.80
C SER A 166 -9.21 12.46 10.46
N ASP A 167 -9.25 12.39 11.79
CA ASP A 167 -8.29 11.63 12.59
C ASP A 167 -8.42 10.15 12.22
N VAL A 168 -7.68 9.70 11.21
CA VAL A 168 -7.51 8.28 10.96
C VAL A 168 -6.66 7.76 12.12
N GLN A 169 -7.31 7.17 13.11
CA GLN A 169 -6.63 6.45 14.17
C GLN A 169 -5.78 5.35 13.52
N PRO A 170 -4.44 5.38 13.69
CA PRO A 170 -3.60 4.42 13.03
C PRO A 170 -3.82 3.04 13.65
N TYR A 171 -3.99 2.04 12.80
CA TYR A 171 -4.31 0.67 13.21
C TYR A 171 -3.59 -0.31 12.31
N THR A 172 -3.12 -1.42 12.89
CA THR A 172 -2.44 -2.50 12.16
C THR A 172 -3.00 -3.86 12.59
N THR A 173 -3.44 -4.65 11.62
CA THR A 173 -4.01 -5.99 11.86
C THR A 173 -2.93 -7.04 12.10
N SER A 174 -3.36 -8.23 12.53
CA SER A 174 -2.46 -9.37 12.70
C SER A 174 -1.76 -9.79 11.40
N GLY A 175 -2.44 -9.63 10.26
CA GLY A 175 -1.92 -9.90 8.91
C GLY A 175 -1.05 -8.79 8.32
N GLY A 176 -0.78 -7.71 9.08
CA GLY A 176 0.04 -6.58 8.65
C GLY A 176 -0.67 -5.56 7.76
N PHE A 177 -2.01 -5.57 7.70
CA PHE A 177 -2.76 -4.50 7.04
C PHE A 177 -2.75 -3.28 7.93
N SER A 178 -2.66 -2.09 7.34
CA SER A 178 -2.60 -0.84 8.10
C SER A 178 -3.57 0.20 7.56
N THR A 179 -4.01 1.13 8.40
CA THR A 179 -4.71 2.36 7.95
C THR A 179 -3.77 3.42 7.39
N ILE A 180 -2.45 3.20 7.51
CA ILE A 180 -1.39 4.01 6.91
C ILE A 180 -0.84 3.26 5.70
N GLU A 181 -0.82 3.88 4.53
CA GLU A 181 -0.38 3.20 3.31
C GLU A 181 1.13 2.83 3.37
N PRO A 182 1.50 1.54 3.22
CA PRO A 182 2.89 1.10 3.32
C PRO A 182 3.73 1.45 2.08
N ASP A 183 5.03 1.18 2.12
CA ASP A 183 5.86 1.27 0.92
C ASP A 183 5.55 0.11 -0.01
N ARG A 184 5.22 0.43 -1.26
CA ARG A 184 4.95 -0.56 -2.32
C ARG A 184 5.86 -0.33 -3.52
N THR A 185 6.99 0.33 -3.32
CA THR A 185 8.03 0.51 -4.33
C THR A 185 8.64 -0.84 -4.68
N ILE A 186 8.66 -1.17 -5.97
CA ILE A 186 9.23 -2.42 -6.48
C ILE A 186 10.47 -2.06 -7.28
N HIS A 187 11.56 -2.78 -7.01
CA HIS A 187 12.77 -2.70 -7.81
C HIS A 187 12.77 -3.85 -8.81
N TRP A 188 12.65 -3.49 -10.09
CA TRP A 188 12.68 -4.45 -11.17
C TRP A 188 14.11 -4.80 -11.56
N ASP A 189 14.30 -6.03 -11.99
CA ASP A 189 15.50 -6.46 -12.68
C ASP A 189 15.58 -5.86 -14.10
N ASN A 190 16.79 -5.88 -14.66
CA ASN A 190 17.09 -5.34 -15.98
C ASN A 190 18.29 -6.06 -16.58
N ASP A 191 18.10 -7.34 -16.87
CA ASP A 191 19.16 -8.25 -17.33
C ASP A 191 19.66 -7.95 -18.76
N PHE A 192 18.85 -7.23 -19.54
CA PHE A 192 19.12 -6.84 -20.92
C PHE A 192 18.90 -5.33 -21.10
N PRO A 193 19.84 -4.47 -20.65
CA PRO A 193 19.61 -3.03 -20.66
C PRO A 193 19.37 -2.49 -22.08
N HIS A 194 18.29 -1.72 -22.24
CA HIS A 194 17.87 -1.15 -23.51
C HIS A 194 18.99 -0.39 -24.22
N GLY A 195 19.24 -0.74 -25.50
CA GLY A 195 20.23 -0.08 -26.35
C GLY A 195 21.70 -0.28 -25.94
N SER A 196 21.98 -1.12 -24.95
CA SER A 196 23.35 -1.38 -24.46
C SER A 196 24.31 -1.91 -25.52
N LYS A 197 23.79 -2.44 -26.64
CA LYS A 197 24.53 -3.00 -27.78
C LYS A 197 24.00 -2.48 -29.12
N ALA A 198 23.47 -1.26 -29.13
CA ALA A 198 22.96 -0.64 -30.35
C ALA A 198 24.04 -0.60 -31.45
N GLY A 199 23.70 -1.09 -32.65
CA GLY A 199 24.62 -1.18 -33.78
C GLY A 199 25.52 -2.42 -33.80
N GLU A 200 25.35 -3.35 -32.86
CA GLU A 200 26.04 -4.65 -32.84
C GLU A 200 25.17 -5.79 -33.39
N ASP A 201 24.20 -5.49 -34.26
CA ASP A 201 23.28 -6.48 -34.79
C ASP A 201 23.93 -7.46 -35.77
N THR A 202 23.44 -8.69 -35.74
CA THR A 202 23.92 -9.80 -36.58
C THR A 202 22.81 -10.28 -37.51
N PRO A 203 23.15 -11.03 -38.59
CA PRO A 203 22.13 -11.66 -39.43
C PRO A 203 21.16 -12.58 -38.66
N GLU A 204 21.63 -13.20 -37.58
CA GLU A 204 20.81 -14.03 -36.70
C GLU A 204 19.78 -13.19 -35.91
N ASP A 205 20.16 -11.99 -35.47
CA ASP A 205 19.25 -11.05 -34.79
C ASP A 205 18.08 -10.66 -35.71
N HIS A 206 18.36 -10.33 -36.98
CA HIS A 206 17.34 -10.04 -37.98
C HIS A 206 16.45 -11.25 -38.28
N TYR A 207 17.04 -12.44 -38.39
CA TYR A 207 16.27 -13.68 -38.58
C TYR A 207 15.32 -13.92 -37.40
N ASN A 208 15.80 -13.81 -36.17
CA ASN A 208 14.99 -13.97 -34.97
C ASN A 208 13.91 -12.88 -34.88
N TRP A 209 14.22 -11.63 -35.24
CA TRP A 209 13.25 -10.54 -35.28
C TRP A 209 12.06 -10.85 -36.17
N TRP A 210 12.30 -11.38 -37.37
CA TRP A 210 11.27 -11.82 -38.31
C TRP A 210 10.54 -13.09 -37.85
N LYS A 211 11.26 -14.08 -37.35
CA LYS A 211 10.69 -15.33 -36.79
C LYS A 211 9.68 -15.01 -35.70
N TRP A 212 10.02 -14.14 -34.76
CA TRP A 212 9.13 -13.81 -33.66
C TRP A 212 7.96 -12.92 -34.05
N LYS A 213 8.12 -12.09 -35.09
CA LYS A 213 6.97 -11.42 -35.72
C LYS A 213 5.98 -12.43 -36.30
N ALA A 214 6.47 -13.47 -36.98
CA ALA A 214 5.62 -14.53 -37.51
C ALA A 214 4.96 -15.36 -36.40
N MET A 215 5.70 -15.66 -35.31
CA MET A 215 5.14 -16.35 -34.14
C MET A 215 4.05 -15.53 -33.44
N LEU A 216 4.19 -14.20 -33.39
CA LEU A 216 3.16 -13.29 -32.88
C LEU A 216 1.88 -13.37 -33.73
N GLU A 217 1.98 -13.13 -35.03
CA GLU A 217 0.79 -12.99 -35.90
C GLU A 217 0.11 -14.34 -36.20
N ILE A 218 0.89 -15.37 -36.51
CA ILE A 218 0.33 -16.68 -36.90
C ILE A 218 0.20 -17.59 -35.69
N GLY A 219 1.24 -17.65 -34.85
CA GLY A 219 1.28 -18.54 -33.69
C GLY A 219 0.32 -18.08 -32.59
N ALA A 220 0.58 -16.91 -32.01
CA ALA A 220 -0.14 -16.42 -30.84
C ALA A 220 -1.58 -16.00 -31.17
N ARG A 221 -1.76 -15.15 -32.20
CA ARG A 221 -3.11 -14.66 -32.59
C ARG A 221 -3.92 -15.68 -33.38
N GLY A 222 -3.28 -16.44 -34.28
CA GLY A 222 -3.97 -17.38 -35.17
C GLY A 222 -4.20 -18.76 -34.57
N ILE A 223 -3.12 -19.46 -34.21
CA ILE A 223 -3.15 -20.88 -33.84
C ILE A 223 -3.49 -21.08 -32.37
N LYS A 224 -2.81 -20.37 -31.48
CA LYS A 224 -2.93 -20.52 -30.02
C LYS A 224 -4.07 -19.71 -29.42
N ASN A 225 -4.53 -18.68 -30.12
CA ASN A 225 -5.60 -17.77 -29.67
C ASN A 225 -5.34 -17.22 -28.26
N ILE A 226 -4.14 -16.66 -28.04
CA ILE A 226 -3.68 -16.04 -26.79
C ILE A 226 -3.56 -14.51 -26.96
N PRO A 227 -4.71 -13.80 -27.05
CA PRO A 227 -4.73 -12.41 -27.49
C PRO A 227 -3.95 -11.47 -26.57
N ASP A 228 -4.03 -11.65 -25.24
CA ASP A 228 -3.33 -10.77 -24.30
C ASP A 228 -1.82 -10.91 -24.40
N ALA A 229 -1.35 -12.15 -24.49
CA ALA A 229 0.07 -12.44 -24.65
C ALA A 229 0.60 -11.83 -25.96
N ALA A 230 -0.20 -11.95 -27.03
CA ALA A 230 0.13 -11.35 -28.32
C ALA A 230 0.21 -9.83 -28.24
N ASP A 231 -0.75 -9.17 -27.59
CA ASP A 231 -0.80 -7.72 -27.52
C ASP A 231 0.33 -7.14 -26.65
N PHE A 232 0.69 -7.81 -25.55
CA PHE A 232 1.84 -7.42 -24.72
C PHE A 232 3.17 -7.62 -25.46
N TYR A 233 3.32 -8.73 -26.19
CA TYR A 233 4.54 -8.95 -26.99
C TYR A 233 4.63 -8.01 -28.20
N ALA A 234 3.49 -7.62 -28.80
CA ALA A 234 3.47 -6.58 -29.82
C ALA A 234 3.94 -5.24 -29.24
N HIS A 235 3.43 -4.86 -28.06
CA HIS A 235 3.83 -3.63 -27.38
C HIS A 235 5.32 -3.58 -27.01
N PHE A 236 5.89 -4.70 -26.55
CA PHE A 236 7.35 -4.84 -26.35
C PHE A 236 8.12 -4.46 -27.62
N ARG A 237 7.67 -4.97 -28.77
CA ARG A 237 8.31 -4.75 -30.08
C ARG A 237 8.08 -3.35 -30.65
N ASP A 238 7.08 -2.62 -30.16
CA ASP A 238 6.86 -1.22 -30.53
C ASP A 238 7.92 -0.28 -29.91
N ASN A 239 8.74 -0.80 -28.98
CA ASN A 239 9.94 -0.13 -28.47
C ASN A 239 9.66 1.23 -27.81
N THR A 240 8.49 1.38 -27.21
CA THR A 240 8.08 2.62 -26.55
C THR A 240 8.39 2.64 -25.06
N GLY A 241 8.45 1.46 -24.44
CA GLY A 241 8.59 1.30 -22.99
C GLY A 241 7.43 1.87 -22.17
N THR A 242 6.34 2.32 -22.81
CA THR A 242 5.23 2.95 -22.09
C THR A 242 4.49 1.91 -21.25
N PRO A 243 4.04 2.24 -20.02
CA PRO A 243 3.31 1.28 -19.20
C PRO A 243 2.06 0.74 -19.88
N MET A 244 1.72 -0.51 -19.61
CA MET A 244 0.54 -1.19 -20.19
C MET A 244 -0.33 -1.82 -19.11
N THR A 245 -1.64 -1.70 -19.25
CA THR A 245 -2.62 -2.28 -18.31
C THR A 245 -3.15 -3.60 -18.84
N PHE A 246 -3.15 -4.66 -18.03
CA PHE A 246 -3.87 -5.90 -18.32
C PHE A 246 -5.24 -5.94 -17.64
N ASP A 247 -6.16 -6.68 -18.26
CA ASP A 247 -7.51 -6.91 -17.76
C ASP A 247 -7.49 -7.98 -16.66
N TYR A 248 -7.31 -7.55 -15.41
CA TYR A 248 -7.14 -8.48 -14.28
C TYR A 248 -8.44 -9.18 -13.89
N GLU A 249 -9.60 -8.58 -14.19
CA GLU A 249 -10.91 -9.21 -14.02
C GLU A 249 -11.06 -10.38 -15.00
N ARG A 250 -10.69 -10.18 -16.27
CA ARG A 250 -10.66 -11.29 -17.24
C ARG A 250 -9.65 -12.36 -16.85
N ALA A 251 -8.47 -11.97 -16.37
CA ALA A 251 -7.48 -12.94 -15.87
C ALA A 251 -8.02 -13.78 -14.71
N TYR A 252 -8.77 -13.17 -13.80
CA TYR A 252 -9.46 -13.84 -12.70
C TYR A 252 -10.53 -14.82 -13.20
N GLU A 253 -11.30 -14.47 -14.23
CA GLU A 253 -12.28 -15.37 -14.83
C GLU A 253 -11.62 -16.54 -15.58
N GLU A 254 -10.57 -16.30 -16.35
CA GLU A 254 -10.03 -17.27 -17.29
C GLU A 254 -8.93 -18.17 -16.72
N ASP A 255 -8.23 -17.75 -15.66
CA ASP A 255 -7.04 -18.45 -15.14
C ASP A 255 -7.15 -18.84 -13.67
N ALA A 256 -7.12 -20.13 -13.38
CA ALA A 256 -7.22 -20.69 -12.04
C ALA A 256 -6.08 -20.21 -11.11
N GLY A 257 -4.86 -20.06 -11.65
CA GLY A 257 -3.71 -19.57 -10.88
C GLY A 257 -3.92 -18.12 -10.46
N VAL A 258 -4.34 -17.27 -11.38
CA VAL A 258 -4.69 -15.87 -11.06
C VAL A 258 -5.86 -15.81 -10.08
N ARG A 259 -6.94 -16.57 -10.32
CA ARG A 259 -8.11 -16.63 -9.46
C ARG A 259 -7.78 -17.02 -8.03
N ASN A 260 -7.00 -18.09 -7.84
CA ASN A 260 -6.59 -18.58 -6.53
C ASN A 260 -5.72 -17.57 -5.78
N ARG A 261 -4.82 -16.88 -6.48
CA ARG A 261 -3.98 -15.82 -5.94
C ARG A 261 -4.83 -14.62 -5.48
N VAL A 262 -5.79 -14.18 -6.30
CA VAL A 262 -6.73 -13.11 -5.96
C VAL A 262 -7.59 -13.51 -4.76
N ASN A 263 -8.17 -14.71 -4.77
CA ASN A 263 -9.01 -15.21 -3.67
C ASN A 263 -8.26 -15.27 -2.35
N ALA A 264 -6.98 -15.66 -2.36
CA ALA A 264 -6.14 -15.61 -1.16
C ALA A 264 -6.00 -14.18 -0.62
N ARG A 265 -5.77 -13.17 -1.49
CA ARG A 265 -5.66 -11.77 -1.07
C ARG A 265 -6.99 -11.17 -0.60
N VAL A 266 -8.08 -11.58 -1.21
CA VAL A 266 -9.42 -11.18 -0.76
C VAL A 266 -9.72 -11.79 0.61
N ASN A 267 -9.44 -13.08 0.82
CA ASN A 267 -9.61 -13.73 2.12
C ASN A 267 -8.81 -13.02 3.23
N ASP A 268 -7.54 -12.69 2.97
CA ASP A 268 -6.70 -11.94 3.92
C ASP A 268 -7.28 -10.55 4.21
N SER A 269 -7.80 -9.88 3.18
CA SER A 269 -8.42 -8.55 3.30
C SER A 269 -9.72 -8.57 4.10
N LEU A 270 -10.56 -9.58 3.90
CA LEU A 270 -11.80 -9.77 4.63
C LEU A 270 -11.55 -10.11 6.11
N GLN A 271 -10.52 -10.92 6.39
CA GLN A 271 -10.07 -11.18 7.76
C GLN A 271 -9.56 -9.89 8.42
N ALA A 272 -8.74 -9.11 7.72
CA ALA A 272 -8.25 -7.82 8.20
C ALA A 272 -9.39 -6.83 8.50
N ALA A 273 -10.39 -6.76 7.62
CA ALA A 273 -11.59 -5.96 7.82
C ALA A 273 -12.38 -6.43 9.07
N ASN A 274 -12.51 -7.74 9.27
CA ASN A 274 -13.20 -8.28 10.44
C ASN A 274 -12.46 -7.96 11.76
N GLU A 275 -11.12 -7.99 11.75
CA GLU A 275 -10.30 -7.54 12.89
C GLU A 275 -10.50 -6.06 13.19
N ALA A 276 -10.52 -5.20 12.16
CA ALA A 276 -10.76 -3.77 12.32
C ALA A 276 -12.15 -3.47 12.90
N VAL A 277 -13.19 -4.16 12.41
CA VAL A 277 -14.55 -4.05 12.97
C VAL A 277 -14.60 -4.52 14.42
N THR A 278 -13.91 -5.62 14.75
CA THR A 278 -13.81 -6.12 16.14
C THR A 278 -13.10 -5.11 17.05
N ALA A 279 -12.14 -4.35 16.52
CA ALA A 279 -11.47 -3.25 17.20
C ALA A 279 -12.32 -1.96 17.30
N GLY A 280 -13.58 -1.98 16.82
CA GLY A 280 -14.52 -0.87 16.91
C GLY A 280 -14.47 0.11 15.73
N MET A 281 -13.73 -0.19 14.66
CA MET A 281 -13.67 0.66 13.48
C MET A 281 -14.91 0.46 12.61
N THR A 282 -15.66 1.54 12.35
CA THR A 282 -16.91 1.49 11.58
C THR A 282 -16.80 2.05 10.18
N GLU A 283 -15.81 2.92 9.92
CA GLU A 283 -15.50 3.46 8.60
C GLU A 283 -13.98 3.63 8.50
N THR A 284 -13.33 2.81 7.66
CA THR A 284 -11.87 2.83 7.53
C THR A 284 -11.39 2.24 6.22
N THR A 285 -10.16 2.59 5.82
CA THR A 285 -9.47 1.99 4.68
C THR A 285 -8.25 1.24 5.20
N LEU A 286 -8.09 -0.02 4.77
CA LEU A 286 -6.96 -0.87 5.10
C LEU A 286 -6.11 -1.15 3.87
N TYR A 287 -4.79 -1.01 4.03
CA TYR A 287 -3.77 -1.24 3.02
C TYR A 287 -2.96 -2.48 3.38
N SER A 288 -2.91 -3.47 2.48
CA SER A 288 -2.05 -4.64 2.68
C SER A 288 -0.58 -4.33 2.36
N PRO A 289 0.38 -5.09 2.91
CA PRO A 289 1.73 -5.13 2.37
C PRO A 289 1.70 -5.68 0.94
N ALA A 290 2.72 -5.34 0.15
CA ALA A 290 2.94 -5.94 -1.16
C ALA A 290 3.59 -7.33 -1.05
N THR A 291 3.24 -8.24 -1.96
CA THR A 291 3.78 -9.61 -1.96
C THR A 291 3.74 -10.23 -3.35
N SER A 292 4.74 -11.04 -3.66
CA SER A 292 4.79 -11.85 -4.88
C SER A 292 4.42 -13.31 -4.62
N GLU A 293 4.02 -13.65 -3.38
CA GLU A 293 3.57 -14.99 -2.99
C GLU A 293 2.27 -15.38 -3.70
N GLY A 294 2.10 -16.68 -3.94
CA GLY A 294 0.88 -17.27 -4.50
C GLY A 294 1.13 -18.03 -5.81
N PRO A 295 0.12 -18.76 -6.30
CA PRO A 295 0.25 -19.56 -7.51
C PRO A 295 0.59 -18.71 -8.74
N TYR A 296 1.37 -19.30 -9.65
CA TYR A 296 1.68 -18.73 -10.96
C TYR A 296 0.47 -18.88 -11.90
N PRO A 297 0.27 -18.00 -12.90
CA PRO A 297 -0.78 -18.19 -13.90
C PRO A 297 -0.71 -19.58 -14.58
N SER A 298 -1.87 -20.17 -14.84
CA SER A 298 -2.02 -21.56 -15.29
C SER A 298 -2.14 -21.72 -16.82
N THR A 299 -2.59 -20.69 -17.52
CA THR A 299 -2.79 -20.68 -18.98
C THR A 299 -1.62 -20.00 -19.68
N GLU A 300 -1.30 -20.42 -20.92
CA GLU A 300 -0.22 -19.78 -21.70
C GLU A 300 -0.48 -18.29 -21.93
N ASN A 301 -1.75 -17.89 -22.12
CA ASN A 301 -2.13 -16.48 -22.28
C ASN A 301 -1.67 -15.66 -21.07
N TRP A 302 -2.14 -16.02 -19.87
CA TRP A 302 -1.89 -15.22 -18.67
C TRP A 302 -0.46 -15.40 -18.11
N ARG A 303 0.17 -16.55 -18.34
CA ARG A 303 1.62 -16.73 -18.07
C ARG A 303 2.47 -15.74 -18.84
N LYS A 304 2.14 -15.50 -20.11
CA LYS A 304 2.92 -14.63 -21.00
C LYS A 304 2.50 -13.17 -20.92
N THR A 305 1.32 -12.86 -20.41
CA THR A 305 0.86 -11.48 -20.19
C THR A 305 1.31 -10.92 -18.85
N ILE A 306 1.05 -11.66 -17.77
CA ILE A 306 1.22 -11.17 -16.39
C ILE A 306 2.42 -11.83 -15.72
N GLY A 307 2.65 -13.12 -15.96
CA GLY A 307 3.74 -13.84 -15.30
C GLY A 307 3.72 -13.78 -13.77
N GLY A 308 4.91 -13.73 -13.19
CA GLY A 308 5.14 -13.73 -11.75
C GLY A 308 5.05 -12.33 -11.17
N HIS A 309 3.85 -11.87 -10.89
CA HIS A 309 3.59 -10.48 -10.49
C HIS A 309 3.58 -10.26 -8.98
N THR A 310 3.74 -9.00 -8.57
CA THR A 310 3.49 -8.54 -7.19
C THR A 310 2.04 -8.09 -7.06
N ASN A 311 1.38 -8.43 -5.95
CA ASN A 311 0.03 -7.98 -5.64
C ASN A 311 -0.06 -7.34 -4.24
N TYR A 312 -1.08 -6.50 -4.06
CA TYR A 312 -1.48 -5.89 -2.81
C TYR A 312 -2.95 -5.49 -2.88
N THR A 313 -3.57 -5.16 -1.74
CA THR A 313 -4.98 -4.75 -1.69
C THR A 313 -5.18 -3.41 -0.99
N THR A 314 -6.28 -2.76 -1.38
CA THR A 314 -6.88 -1.63 -0.67
C THR A 314 -8.30 -2.05 -0.32
N THR A 315 -8.67 -1.97 0.96
CA THR A 315 -9.97 -2.45 1.45
C THR A 315 -10.70 -1.33 2.17
N ASN A 316 -11.83 -0.91 1.61
CA ASN A 316 -12.72 0.05 2.26
C ASN A 316 -13.75 -0.70 3.09
N VAL A 317 -13.81 -0.42 4.38
CA VAL A 317 -14.70 -1.07 5.36
C VAL A 317 -15.72 -0.06 5.85
N GLN A 318 -16.99 -0.46 5.81
CA GLN A 318 -18.11 0.32 6.34
C GLN A 318 -19.03 -0.59 7.15
N VAL A 319 -19.45 -0.12 8.32
CA VAL A 319 -20.43 -0.79 9.18
C VAL A 319 -21.69 0.04 9.24
N SER A 320 -22.80 -0.53 8.79
CA SER A 320 -24.13 0.09 8.85
C SER A 320 -25.07 -0.81 9.64
N GLY A 321 -25.48 -0.36 10.84
CA GLY A 321 -26.20 -1.20 11.79
C GLY A 321 -25.37 -2.41 12.21
N ASP A 322 -25.86 -3.61 11.90
CA ASP A 322 -25.20 -4.90 12.14
C ASP A 322 -24.48 -5.45 10.92
N THR A 323 -24.39 -4.70 9.82
CA THR A 323 -23.91 -5.19 8.53
C THR A 323 -22.56 -4.56 8.20
N VAL A 324 -21.56 -5.40 8.00
CA VAL A 324 -20.23 -5.02 7.50
C VAL A 324 -20.26 -5.09 5.99
N THR A 325 -19.70 -4.07 5.34
CA THR A 325 -19.44 -4.03 3.89
C THR A 325 -17.95 -3.79 3.69
N ALA A 326 -17.28 -4.70 2.97
CA ALA A 326 -15.89 -4.54 2.56
C ALA A 326 -15.80 -4.48 1.03
N THR A 327 -15.28 -3.39 0.50
CA THR A 327 -14.93 -3.24 -0.92
C THR A 327 -13.43 -3.41 -1.05
N VAL A 328 -13.01 -4.54 -1.60
CA VAL A 328 -11.62 -4.94 -1.76
C VAL A 328 -11.19 -4.69 -3.19
N THR A 329 -10.20 -3.82 -3.40
CA THR A 329 -9.50 -3.67 -4.67
C THR A 329 -8.18 -4.44 -4.59
N VAL A 330 -8.00 -5.44 -5.46
CA VAL A 330 -6.74 -6.16 -5.61
C VAL A 330 -5.97 -5.55 -6.76
N HIS A 331 -4.75 -5.10 -6.47
CA HIS A 331 -3.82 -4.54 -7.45
C HIS A 331 -2.74 -5.56 -7.78
N ALA A 332 -2.36 -5.63 -9.05
CA ALA A 332 -1.23 -6.39 -9.53
C ALA A 332 -0.28 -5.46 -10.31
N ARG A 333 1.01 -5.63 -10.08
CA ARG A 333 2.09 -4.92 -10.75
C ARG A 333 3.19 -5.90 -11.13
N ASP A 334 3.71 -5.75 -12.33
CA ASP A 334 4.90 -6.45 -12.77
C ASP A 334 5.72 -5.57 -13.71
N ARG A 335 6.86 -6.09 -14.17
CA ARG A 335 7.55 -5.58 -15.35
C ARG A 335 7.52 -6.65 -16.43
N TYR A 336 7.15 -6.25 -17.65
CA TYR A 336 7.29 -7.12 -18.80
C TYR A 336 8.74 -7.06 -19.28
N ASN A 337 9.54 -8.04 -18.87
CA ASN A 337 10.94 -8.21 -19.24
C ASN A 337 11.32 -9.68 -19.44
N PHE A 338 12.58 -9.89 -19.83
CA PHE A 338 13.18 -11.20 -20.08
C PHE A 338 14.36 -11.41 -19.14
N ASP A 339 14.56 -12.66 -18.69
CA ASP A 339 15.52 -12.95 -17.63
C ASP A 339 16.68 -13.81 -18.13
N ARG A 340 17.91 -13.40 -17.85
CA ARG A 340 19.10 -14.10 -18.35
C ARG A 340 19.19 -15.49 -17.73
N GLY A 341 19.27 -16.50 -18.59
CA GLY A 341 19.35 -17.90 -18.17
C GLY A 341 18.00 -18.57 -17.94
N LYS A 342 16.88 -17.86 -18.11
CA LYS A 342 15.54 -18.46 -18.18
C LYS A 342 15.15 -18.76 -19.63
N ALA A 343 14.06 -19.50 -19.77
CA ALA A 343 13.45 -19.83 -21.05
C ALA A 343 11.93 -19.89 -20.91
N ASP A 344 11.23 -19.51 -21.96
CA ASP A 344 9.78 -19.64 -22.07
C ASP A 344 9.37 -21.10 -21.87
N VAL A 345 8.52 -21.36 -20.87
CA VAL A 345 8.10 -22.72 -20.51
C VAL A 345 7.35 -23.41 -21.65
N ASP A 346 6.62 -22.64 -22.46
CA ASP A 346 5.76 -23.18 -23.51
C ASP A 346 6.51 -23.47 -24.83
N SER A 347 7.55 -22.69 -25.17
CA SER A 347 8.33 -22.88 -26.41
C SER A 347 9.74 -23.42 -26.20
N GLY A 348 10.26 -23.38 -24.97
CA GLY A 348 11.65 -23.68 -24.64
C GLY A 348 12.65 -22.63 -25.16
N THR A 349 12.18 -21.50 -25.70
CA THR A 349 13.06 -20.45 -26.22
C THR A 349 13.76 -19.75 -25.07
N PRO A 350 15.10 -19.66 -25.08
CA PRO A 350 15.82 -18.86 -24.11
C PRO A 350 15.38 -17.39 -24.18
N ASP A 351 15.16 -16.80 -23.01
CA ASP A 351 14.76 -15.39 -22.85
C ASP A 351 15.76 -14.43 -23.49
N ALA A 352 17.05 -14.82 -23.51
CA ALA A 352 18.12 -14.09 -24.18
C ALA A 352 17.85 -13.83 -25.67
N VAL A 353 17.01 -14.62 -26.34
CA VAL A 353 16.65 -14.38 -27.75
C VAL A 353 15.82 -13.10 -27.89
N ASN A 354 14.85 -12.86 -27.00
CA ASN A 354 14.03 -11.65 -27.03
C ASN A 354 14.71 -10.50 -26.27
N GLY A 355 15.41 -10.77 -25.17
CA GLY A 355 16.22 -9.79 -24.45
C GLY A 355 17.30 -9.17 -25.33
N ARG A 356 17.82 -9.91 -26.31
CA ARG A 356 18.73 -9.39 -27.33
C ARG A 356 18.10 -8.26 -28.16
N PHE A 357 16.79 -8.29 -28.44
CA PHE A 357 16.12 -7.17 -29.12
C PHE A 357 16.12 -5.90 -28.27
N GLU A 358 16.06 -6.05 -26.95
CA GLU A 358 16.17 -4.92 -26.03
C GLU A 358 17.59 -4.35 -25.97
N GLU A 359 18.61 -5.19 -25.85
CA GLU A 359 20.01 -4.75 -25.91
C GLU A 359 20.34 -4.02 -27.23
N LEU A 360 19.74 -4.43 -28.36
CA LEU A 360 19.89 -3.78 -29.66
C LEU A 360 19.08 -2.47 -29.79
N GLY A 361 18.20 -2.19 -28.84
CA GLY A 361 17.30 -1.03 -28.87
C GLY A 361 16.15 -1.16 -29.87
N TRP A 362 15.78 -2.38 -30.25
CA TRP A 362 14.70 -2.68 -31.20
C TRP A 362 13.35 -2.94 -30.52
N ALA A 363 13.37 -3.27 -29.23
CA ALA A 363 12.22 -3.52 -28.39
C ALA A 363 12.53 -3.02 -26.97
N GLN A 364 11.52 -2.79 -26.14
CA GLN A 364 11.74 -2.21 -24.82
C GLN A 364 10.81 -2.79 -23.76
N SER A 365 11.37 -3.24 -22.64
CA SER A 365 10.62 -3.68 -21.48
C SER A 365 9.83 -2.53 -20.84
N PHE A 366 8.66 -2.84 -20.28
CA PHE A 366 7.71 -1.84 -19.77
C PHE A 366 7.04 -2.32 -18.48
N ASP A 367 6.60 -1.36 -17.68
CA ASP A 367 5.86 -1.65 -16.45
C ASP A 367 4.43 -2.10 -16.79
N THR A 368 3.94 -3.11 -16.10
CA THR A 368 2.59 -3.64 -16.27
C THR A 368 1.78 -3.49 -14.99
N SER A 369 0.48 -3.28 -15.14
CA SER A 369 -0.43 -3.22 -14.00
C SER A 369 -1.83 -3.70 -14.34
N GLY A 370 -2.57 -4.10 -13.32
CA GLY A 370 -3.99 -4.43 -13.44
C GLY A 370 -4.64 -4.37 -12.07
N SER A 371 -5.96 -4.28 -12.05
CA SER A 371 -6.72 -4.30 -10.81
C SER A 371 -8.12 -4.84 -11.01
N LEU A 372 -8.68 -5.45 -9.97
CA LEU A 372 -10.09 -5.82 -9.91
C LEU A 372 -10.66 -5.41 -8.56
N THR A 373 -11.96 -5.14 -8.49
CA THR A 373 -12.65 -4.74 -7.27
C THR A 373 -13.83 -5.66 -7.01
N GLN A 374 -13.96 -6.14 -5.76
CA GLN A 374 -15.04 -7.00 -5.31
C GLN A 374 -15.62 -6.47 -4.00
N THR A 375 -16.93 -6.62 -3.81
CA THR A 375 -17.63 -6.18 -2.61
C THR A 375 -18.24 -7.39 -1.89
N TYR A 376 -18.03 -7.45 -0.59
CA TYR A 376 -18.51 -8.50 0.29
C TYR A 376 -19.24 -7.91 1.48
N THR A 377 -20.25 -8.65 1.98
CA THR A 377 -21.00 -8.27 3.17
C THR A 377 -21.17 -9.45 4.11
N TRP A 378 -21.14 -9.17 5.42
CA TRP A 378 -21.42 -10.13 6.50
C TRP A 378 -21.94 -9.39 7.73
N LYS A 379 -22.40 -10.12 8.75
CA LYS A 379 -22.87 -9.51 10.01
C LYS A 379 -21.75 -9.28 11.00
N VAL A 380 -21.86 -8.21 11.78
CA VAL A 380 -20.95 -7.94 12.90
C VAL A 380 -20.99 -9.13 13.88
N GLY A 381 -19.81 -9.67 14.20
CA GLY A 381 -19.67 -10.85 15.07
C GLY A 381 -19.73 -12.20 14.34
N GLU A 382 -20.06 -12.22 13.05
CA GLU A 382 -19.93 -13.41 12.20
C GLU A 382 -18.57 -13.45 11.49
N GLN A 383 -18.21 -14.62 10.98
CA GLN A 383 -17.03 -14.75 10.14
C GLN A 383 -17.30 -14.21 8.74
N PRO A 384 -16.32 -13.52 8.11
CA PRO A 384 -16.47 -13.10 6.73
C PRO A 384 -16.55 -14.31 5.77
N PRO A 385 -17.08 -14.13 4.55
CA PRO A 385 -17.07 -15.19 3.55
C PRO A 385 -15.64 -15.60 3.21
N THR A 386 -15.46 -16.90 2.92
CA THR A 386 -14.18 -17.46 2.48
C THR A 386 -14.29 -17.94 1.04
N LEU A 387 -13.34 -17.53 0.20
CA LEU A 387 -13.26 -17.89 -1.20
C LEU A 387 -12.31 -19.08 -1.41
N PRO A 388 -12.58 -19.97 -2.38
CA PRO A 388 -11.72 -21.11 -2.67
C PRO A 388 -10.36 -20.65 -3.25
N THR A 389 -9.27 -21.28 -2.80
CA THR A 389 -7.89 -20.93 -3.23
C THR A 389 -7.20 -22.08 -3.97
N ASP A 390 -7.95 -23.09 -4.37
CA ASP A 390 -7.49 -24.34 -4.99
C ASP A 390 -8.33 -24.70 -6.24
N THR A 391 -8.94 -23.70 -6.87
CA THR A 391 -9.68 -23.89 -8.13
C THR A 391 -8.74 -24.40 -9.23
N THR A 392 -9.27 -25.18 -10.17
CA THR A 392 -8.50 -25.79 -11.27
C THR A 392 -9.03 -25.43 -12.66
N GLU A 393 -10.19 -24.76 -12.72
CA GLU A 393 -10.89 -24.45 -13.97
C GLU A 393 -10.27 -23.26 -14.69
N ASN A 394 -9.89 -23.47 -15.94
CA ASN A 394 -9.37 -22.44 -16.84
C ASN A 394 -10.30 -22.29 -18.05
N GLU A 395 -10.47 -21.07 -18.55
CA GLU A 395 -11.09 -20.80 -19.85
C GLU A 395 -9.98 -20.53 -20.89
N SER A 396 -10.22 -20.95 -22.14
CA SER A 396 -9.26 -20.76 -23.24
C SER A 396 -9.80 -19.81 -24.30
N GLY A 397 -9.05 -18.73 -24.59
CA GLY A 397 -9.24 -17.87 -25.76
C GLY A 397 -10.49 -16.97 -25.72
N ARG A 398 -10.66 -16.13 -26.75
CA ARG A 398 -11.84 -15.24 -26.88
C ARG A 398 -13.15 -16.00 -26.71
N ARG A 399 -14.00 -15.58 -25.76
CA ARG A 399 -15.45 -15.87 -25.80
C ARG A 399 -15.99 -15.35 -27.13
N ILE A 400 -16.19 -16.23 -28.11
CA ILE A 400 -16.90 -15.86 -29.34
C ILE A 400 -18.34 -15.61 -28.91
N GLY A 401 -18.70 -14.34 -28.75
CA GLY A 401 -20.02 -13.91 -28.34
C GLY A 401 -21.09 -14.58 -29.18
N GLY A 402 -21.79 -15.53 -28.57
CA GLY A 402 -23.06 -16.03 -29.09
C GLY A 402 -24.06 -14.89 -29.05
N ARG A 403 -24.23 -14.21 -30.18
CA ARG A 403 -25.46 -13.45 -30.45
C ARG A 403 -26.58 -14.49 -30.50
N ASN A 404 -27.29 -14.66 -29.39
CA ASN A 404 -28.66 -15.18 -29.45
C ASN A 404 -29.47 -14.19 -30.30
N ARG A 405 -29.87 -14.65 -31.48
CA ARG A 405 -31.03 -14.12 -32.19
C ARG A 405 -32.27 -14.88 -31.75
#